data_AF-A0A2T1LVL0-F1
#
_entry.id   AF-A0A2T1LVL0-F1
#
_cell.length_a   1.000
_cell.length_b   1.000
_cell.length_c   1.000
_cell.angle_alpha   90.00
_cell.angle_beta   90.00
_cell.angle_gamma   90.00
#
_symmetry.space_group_name_H-M   'P 1'
#
loop_
_entity.id
_entity.type
_entity.pdbx_description
1 polymer ?
#
loop_
_entity_poly.entity_id
_entity_poly.type
_entity_poly.pdbx_seq_one_letter_code
_entity_poly.pdbx_strand_id
1 'polypeptide(L)'
;MKEKTGFIWVKTSQKVFEKQSLKVGDLIKAEGRLSGGQYQDKNGNWQNNLCVFAFSVVFYSEQEEVEEALPTPDAPDSDEIGF
;
A
#
# COMPACT_ATOMS: atom_id res chain seq x y z
N MET A 1 3.40 -9.13 23.56
CA MET A 1 2.62 -9.67 22.43
C MET A 1 3.62 -10.09 21.37
N LYS A 2 3.64 -11.35 20.91
CA LYS A 2 4.60 -11.78 19.86
C LYS A 2 3.97 -11.52 18.50
N GLU A 3 4.67 -10.77 17.67
CA GLU A 3 4.29 -10.54 16.28
C GLU A 3 4.30 -11.87 15.52
N LYS A 4 3.28 -12.11 14.69
CA LYS A 4 3.20 -13.27 13.80
C LYS A 4 3.04 -12.77 12.37
N THR A 5 4.11 -12.92 11.59
CA THR A 5 4.12 -12.57 10.18
C THR A 5 3.88 -13.83 9.36
N GLY A 6 3.14 -13.69 8.26
CA GLY A 6 2.87 -14.77 7.32
C GLY A 6 2.81 -14.24 5.89
N PHE A 7 3.01 -15.12 4.93
CA PHE A 7 2.94 -14.80 3.51
C PHE A 7 1.73 -15.50 2.91
N ILE A 8 0.94 -14.78 2.12
CA ILE A 8 -0.20 -15.32 1.41
C ILE A 8 -0.28 -14.74 0.01
N TRP A 9 -0.64 -15.58 -0.96
CA TRP A 9 -0.86 -15.13 -2.33
C TRP A 9 -2.20 -14.40 -2.43
N VAL A 10 -2.21 -13.25 -3.10
CA VAL A 10 -3.42 -12.51 -3.45
C VAL A 10 -3.60 -12.55 -4.96
N LYS A 11 -4.76 -13.06 -5.40
CA LYS A 11 -5.17 -13.08 -6.81
C LYS A 11 -6.26 -12.03 -7.00
N THR A 12 -6.19 -11.30 -8.10
CA THR A 12 -7.21 -10.29 -8.45
C THR A 12 -7.52 -10.37 -9.94
N SER A 13 -8.68 -9.86 -10.35
CA SER A 13 -9.02 -9.76 -11.77
C SER A 13 -8.37 -8.52 -12.40
N GLN A 14 -8.05 -8.57 -13.69
CA GLN A 14 -7.48 -7.41 -14.42
C GLN A 14 -8.33 -6.14 -14.30
N LYS A 15 -9.65 -6.27 -14.15
CA LYS A 15 -10.56 -5.12 -14.01
C LYS A 15 -10.41 -4.41 -12.66
N VAL A 16 -10.04 -5.14 -11.61
CA VAL A 16 -9.78 -4.58 -10.27
C VAL A 16 -8.37 -3.99 -10.18
N PHE A 17 -7.47 -4.42 -11.07
CA PHE A 17 -6.10 -3.94 -11.15
C PHE A 17 -5.97 -2.88 -12.25
N GLU A 18 -6.41 -1.65 -11.99
CA GLU A 18 -6.14 -0.53 -12.90
C GLU A 18 -4.65 -0.16 -12.85
N LYS A 19 -3.84 -0.79 -13.71
CA LYS A 19 -2.50 -0.39 -14.22
C LYS A 19 -1.51 0.34 -13.29
N GLN A 20 -1.66 0.33 -11.97
CA GLN A 20 -0.67 0.86 -11.05
C GLN A 20 0.50 -0.12 -10.96
N SER A 21 1.70 0.41 -11.17
CA SER A 21 2.93 -0.35 -11.05
C SER A 21 3.24 -0.57 -9.58
N LEU A 22 2.84 -1.72 -9.06
CA LEU A 22 3.21 -2.20 -7.72
C LEU A 22 4.73 -2.39 -7.61
N LYS A 23 5.32 -1.86 -6.55
CA LYS A 23 6.70 -2.11 -6.17
C LYS A 23 6.74 -2.98 -4.92
N VAL A 24 7.84 -3.70 -4.76
CA VAL A 24 8.08 -4.49 -3.54
C VAL A 24 8.20 -3.52 -2.36
N GLY A 25 7.39 -3.73 -1.33
CA GLY A 25 7.35 -2.86 -0.14
C GLY A 25 6.11 -1.97 -0.08
N ASP A 26 5.37 -1.79 -1.18
CA ASP A 26 4.16 -0.97 -1.18
C ASP A 26 3.12 -1.53 -0.21
N LEU A 27 2.54 -0.63 0.58
CA LEU A 27 1.43 -0.97 1.47
C LEU A 27 0.14 -1.05 0.66
N ILE A 28 -0.55 -2.17 0.80
CA ILE A 28 -1.84 -2.41 0.16
C ILE A 28 -2.84 -2.96 1.18
N LYS A 29 -4.11 -2.60 0.98
CA LYS A 29 -5.25 -3.29 1.62
C LYS A 29 -5.97 -4.09 0.54
N ALA A 30 -6.01 -5.41 0.71
CA ALA A 30 -6.74 -6.32 -0.18
C ALA A 30 -7.93 -6.94 0.57
N GLU A 31 -9.13 -6.79 0.02
CA GLU A 31 -10.34 -7.42 0.54
C GLU A 31 -10.83 -8.47 -0.44
N GLY A 32 -11.12 -9.66 0.08
CA GLY A 32 -11.31 -10.85 -0.72
C GLY A 32 -11.94 -12.00 0.03
N ARG A 33 -12.07 -13.12 -0.66
CA ARG A 33 -12.42 -14.41 -0.05
C ARG A 33 -11.22 -15.34 -0.04
N LEU A 34 -11.10 -16.15 1.01
CA LEU A 34 -10.16 -17.25 1.01
C LEU A 34 -10.57 -18.26 -0.07
N SER A 35 -9.58 -18.69 -0.84
CA SER A 35 -9.73 -19.67 -1.89
C SER A 35 -8.55 -20.64 -1.83
N GLY A 36 -8.85 -21.93 -1.90
CA GLY A 36 -7.84 -22.97 -1.89
C GLY A 36 -8.06 -23.99 -2.99
N GLY A 37 -7.02 -24.75 -3.29
CA GLY A 37 -7.08 -25.84 -4.26
C GLY A 37 -5.76 -26.59 -4.33
N GLN A 38 -5.69 -27.52 -5.26
CA GLN A 38 -4.48 -28.28 -5.55
C GLN A 38 -4.00 -27.95 -6.95
N TYR A 39 -2.70 -27.82 -7.11
CA TYR A 39 -2.07 -27.71 -8.42
C TYR A 39 -0.88 -28.66 -8.47
N GLN A 40 -0.52 -29.06 -9.68
CA GLN A 40 0.66 -29.88 -9.89
C GLN A 40 1.83 -28.97 -10.23
N ASP A 41 2.94 -29.10 -9.50
CA ASP A 41 4.16 -28.37 -9.79
C ASP A 41 4.85 -28.91 -11.06
N LYS A 42 5.90 -28.22 -11.51
CA LYS A 42 6.67 -28.60 -12.71
C LYS A 42 7.31 -30.00 -12.65
N ASN A 43 7.44 -30.57 -11.45
CA ASN A 43 8.02 -31.89 -11.22
C ASN A 43 6.92 -32.97 -11.10
N GLY A 44 5.65 -32.61 -11.24
CA GLY A 44 4.54 -33.54 -11.12
C GLY A 44 4.01 -33.71 -9.69
N ASN A 45 4.47 -32.96 -8.69
CA ASN A 45 3.98 -33.12 -7.32
C ASN A 45 2.73 -32.26 -7.10
N TRP A 46 1.73 -32.84 -6.42
CA TRP A 46 0.56 -32.11 -5.97
C TRP A 46 0.91 -31.19 -4.80
N GLN A 47 0.61 -29.91 -4.96
CA GLN A 47 0.80 -28.88 -3.96
C GLN A 47 -0.55 -28.27 -3.57
N ASN A 48 -0.74 -28.04 -2.27
CA ASN A 48 -1.88 -27.25 -1.80
C ASN A 48 -1.58 -25.77 -2.00
N ASN A 49 -2.56 -25.02 -2.47
CA ASN A 49 -2.50 -23.57 -2.58
C ASN A 49 -3.61 -22.98 -1.74
N LEU A 50 -3.28 -22.08 -0.82
CA LEU A 50 -4.22 -21.20 -0.14
C LEU A 50 -3.90 -19.76 -0.53
N CYS A 51 -4.90 -19.06 -1.04
CA CYS A 51 -4.77 -17.69 -1.52
C CYS A 51 -6.01 -16.87 -1.20
N VAL A 52 -5.91 -15.55 -1.33
CA VAL A 52 -7.05 -14.65 -1.28
C VAL A 52 -7.43 -14.29 -2.71
N PHE A 53 -8.69 -14.49 -3.09
CA PHE A 53 -9.23 -13.89 -4.32
C PHE A 53 -9.85 -12.54 -3.95
N ALA A 54 -9.12 -11.47 -4.27
CA ALA A 54 -9.49 -10.10 -3.95
C ALA A 54 -10.53 -9.56 -4.95
N PHE A 55 -11.59 -8.98 -4.40
CA PHE A 55 -12.58 -8.19 -5.15
C PHE A 55 -12.25 -6.69 -5.12
N SER A 56 -11.44 -6.25 -4.16
CA SER A 56 -10.95 -4.88 -4.02
C SER A 56 -9.50 -4.85 -3.56
N VAL A 57 -8.71 -3.93 -4.13
CA VAL A 57 -7.33 -3.65 -3.73
C VAL A 57 -7.17 -2.13 -3.66
N VAL A 58 -6.75 -1.63 -2.51
CA VAL A 58 -6.47 -0.22 -2.27
C VAL A 58 -4.98 -0.05 -2.03
N PHE A 59 -4.37 0.88 -2.76
CA PHE A 59 -2.95 1.23 -2.65
C PHE A 59 -2.81 2.43 -1.74
N TYR A 60 -1.91 2.35 -0.76
CA TYR A 60 -1.51 3.50 0.02
C TYR A 60 -0.30 4.12 -0.67
N SER A 61 -0.48 5.27 -1.32
CA SER A 61 0.66 6.05 -1.81
C SER A 61 1.38 6.66 -0.61
N GLU A 62 2.71 6.56 -0.58
CA GLU A 62 3.56 7.41 0.26
C GLU A 62 3.45 8.87 -0.24
N GLN A 63 2.34 9.53 0.05
CA GLN A 63 2.20 10.97 -0.06
C GLN A 63 1.38 11.46 1.15
N GLU A 64 2.06 11.57 2.28
CA GLU A 64 1.81 12.63 3.24
C GLU A 64 3.03 13.56 3.21
N GLU A 65 3.15 14.33 2.12
CA GLU A 65 3.78 15.65 2.20
C GLU A 65 2.80 16.52 2.98
N VAL A 66 3.00 16.63 4.30
CA VAL A 66 2.45 17.76 5.04
C VAL A 66 3.40 18.92 4.77
N GLU A 67 3.07 19.70 3.75
CA GLU A 67 3.50 21.10 3.65
C GLU A 67 3.09 21.81 4.94
N GLU A 68 4.03 21.96 5.88
CA GLU A 68 3.97 23.04 6.85
C GLU A 68 4.98 24.10 6.42
N ALA A 69 4.66 24.77 5.31
CA ALA A 69 5.18 26.12 5.09
C ALA A 69 4.55 27.00 6.17
N LEU A 70 5.21 27.08 7.34
CA LEU A 70 4.90 28.11 8.31
C LEU A 70 4.91 29.46 7.57
N PRO A 71 3.86 30.28 7.62
CA PRO A 71 3.97 31.64 7.12
C PRO A 71 5.11 32.30 7.89
N THR A 72 6.20 32.65 7.22
CA THR A 72 7.15 33.61 7.77
C THR A 72 6.33 34.85 8.08
N PRO A 73 6.22 35.27 9.36
CA PRO A 73 5.57 36.53 9.66
C PRO A 73 6.34 37.62 8.92
N ASP A 74 5.63 38.48 8.19
CA ASP A 74 6.22 39.65 7.57
C ASP A 74 7.00 40.41 8.65
N ALA A 75 8.28 40.67 8.36
CA ALA A 75 9.13 41.44 9.27
C ALA A 75 8.46 42.81 9.51
N PRO A 76 8.38 43.29 10.76
CA PRO A 76 7.82 44.62 11.01
C PRO A 76 8.69 45.67 10.29
N ASP A 77 8.04 46.53 9.51
CA ASP A 77 8.67 47.65 8.81
C ASP A 77 9.44 48.51 9.81
N SER A 78 10.73 48.71 9.54
CA SER A 78 11.72 49.32 10.44
C SER A 78 11.65 50.86 10.53
N ASP A 79 10.49 51.47 10.28
CA ASP A 79 10.40 52.93 10.06
C ASP A 79 9.84 53.76 11.22
N GLU A 80 9.64 53.20 12.43
CA GLU A 80 9.19 54.00 13.59
C GLU A 80 9.93 53.70 14.91
N ILE A 81 11.23 54.00 14.95
CA ILE A 81 11.89 54.39 16.21
C ILE A 81 12.63 55.72 15.99
N GLY A 82 11.88 56.80 16.18
CA GLY A 82 12.45 58.13 16.35
C GLY A 82 13.23 58.21 17.66
N PHE A 83 14.46 58.70 17.58
CA PHE A 83 15.25 59.18 18.72
C PHE A 83 15.10 60.69 18.85
#